data_AF-A0A6J2XHC5-F1
#
_entry.id   AF-A0A6J2XHC5-F1
#
_cell.length_a   1.000
_cell.length_b   1.000
_cell.length_c   1.000
_cell.angle_alpha   90.00
_cell.angle_beta   90.00
_cell.angle_gamma   90.00
#
_symmetry.space_group_name_H-M   'P 1'
#
loop_
_entity.id
_entity.type
_entity.pdbx_description
1 polymer ?
#
loop_
_entity_poly.entity_id
_entity_poly.type
_entity_poly.pdbx_seq_one_letter_code
_entity_poly.pdbx_strand_id
1 'polypeptide(L)'
;MVNENESNNLIFCMEDILKHSNNDADNMKETQVKENTQTRAGNKKSKKETVIKGKPKSGRFWKSERKKFSTSIKTKGLKNSFEKKEALREKLKQIKQVTKELIAKKQEEKELKKERRRENLKRQEENRRKSEVVQVITNTTKLKRMKKKQLRFIEKRDTTVYGTVGR
;
A
#
# COMPACT_ATOMS: atom_id res chain seq x y z
N MET A 1 -12.57 -22.25 13.48
CA MET A 1 -12.23 -21.71 14.81
C MET A 1 -10.80 -21.21 14.72
N VAL A 2 -10.61 -19.90 14.53
CA VAL A 2 -9.29 -19.30 14.34
C VAL A 2 -8.72 -19.00 15.72
N ASN A 3 -7.54 -19.55 16.00
CA ASN A 3 -6.86 -19.54 17.30
C ASN A 3 -6.73 -18.13 17.87
N GLU A 4 -7.40 -17.88 18.99
CA GLU A 4 -7.27 -16.65 19.80
C GLU A 4 -5.81 -16.40 20.26
N ASN A 5 -4.96 -17.42 20.21
CA ASN A 5 -3.54 -17.36 20.57
C ASN A 5 -2.67 -16.54 19.59
N GLU A 6 -3.06 -16.39 18.32
CA GLU A 6 -2.31 -15.57 17.36
C GLU A 6 -2.60 -14.08 17.55
N SER A 7 -3.84 -13.73 17.89
CA SER A 7 -4.25 -12.39 18.28
C SER A 7 -3.52 -11.92 19.53
N ASN A 8 -3.40 -12.80 20.54
CA ASN A 8 -2.75 -12.50 21.81
C ASN A 8 -1.24 -12.29 21.67
N ASN A 9 -0.57 -13.03 20.76
CA ASN A 9 0.85 -12.82 20.46
C ASN A 9 1.13 -11.50 19.71
N LEU A 10 0.22 -11.07 18.83
CA LEU A 10 0.35 -9.79 18.13
C LEU A 10 0.14 -8.59 19.07
N ILE A 11 -0.81 -8.71 20.01
CA ILE A 11 -1.06 -7.71 21.05
C ILE A 11 0.14 -7.61 22.01
N PHE A 12 0.71 -8.75 22.42
CA PHE A 12 1.91 -8.78 23.28
C PHE A 12 3.11 -8.03 22.66
N CYS A 13 3.34 -8.19 21.36
CA CYS A 13 4.44 -7.50 20.67
C CYS A 13 4.22 -5.98 20.56
N MET A 14 2.97 -5.51 20.46
CA MET A 14 2.67 -4.09 20.28
C MET A 14 2.78 -3.32 21.60
N GLU A 15 2.36 -3.95 22.71
CA GLU A 15 2.52 -3.44 24.07
C GLU A 15 4.00 -3.28 24.44
N ASP A 16 4.83 -4.25 24.06
CA ASP A 16 6.26 -4.24 24.36
C ASP A 16 7.01 -3.17 23.55
N ILE A 17 6.65 -2.95 22.28
CA ILE A 17 7.22 -1.85 21.47
C ILE A 17 6.88 -0.49 22.09
N LEU A 18 5.66 -0.28 22.60
CA LEU A 18 5.31 0.96 23.30
C LEU A 18 6.07 1.13 24.63
N LYS A 19 6.23 0.06 25.42
CA LYS A 19 6.96 0.09 26.70
C LYS A 19 8.44 0.43 26.54
N HIS A 20 9.11 -0.07 25.50
CA HIS A 20 10.52 0.27 25.26
C HIS A 20 10.69 1.75 24.85
N SER A 21 9.74 2.31 24.09
CA SER A 21 9.79 3.72 23.67
C SER A 21 9.69 4.74 24.82
N ASN A 22 8.94 4.41 25.89
CA ASN A 22 8.80 5.26 27.07
C ASN A 22 10.02 5.18 28.00
N ASN A 23 10.61 3.99 28.16
CA ASN A 23 11.80 3.79 29.00
C ASN A 23 13.07 4.45 28.42
N ASP A 24 13.21 4.48 27.08
CA ASP A 24 14.32 5.17 26.41
C ASP A 24 14.23 6.71 26.53
N ALA A 25 13.01 7.26 26.64
CA ALA A 25 12.78 8.70 26.76
C ALA A 25 13.10 9.26 28.17
N ASP A 26 12.89 8.45 29.21
CA ASP A 26 13.16 8.86 30.60
C ASP A 26 14.65 8.66 30.97
N ASN A 27 15.32 7.63 30.43
CA ASN A 27 16.75 7.41 30.65
C ASN A 27 17.62 8.51 29.97
N MET A 28 17.18 9.06 28.84
CA MET A 28 17.83 10.21 28.19
C MET A 28 17.65 11.55 28.93
N LYS A 29 16.65 11.68 29.82
CA LYS A 29 16.48 12.89 30.65
C LYS A 29 17.38 12.87 31.89
N GLU A 30 17.62 11.72 32.49
CA GLU A 30 18.38 11.61 33.73
C GLU A 30 19.90 11.73 33.53
N THR A 31 20.42 11.32 32.36
CA THR A 31 21.83 11.48 31.99
C THR A 31 22.24 12.90 31.57
N GLN A 32 21.29 13.80 31.29
CA GLN A 32 21.58 15.19 30.88
C GLN A 32 21.71 16.17 32.07
N VAL A 33 21.33 15.77 33.29
CA VAL A 33 21.25 16.69 34.44
C VAL A 33 22.54 16.74 35.27
N LYS A 34 23.48 15.80 35.13
CA LYS A 34 24.62 15.65 36.06
C LYS A 34 26.00 16.09 35.57
N GLU A 35 26.16 16.60 34.35
CA GLU A 35 27.45 17.14 33.88
C GLU A 35 27.28 18.45 33.10
N ASN A 36 27.22 19.59 33.81
CA ASN A 36 27.75 20.87 33.32
C ASN A 36 27.66 21.97 34.40
N THR A 37 28.54 21.88 35.39
CA THR A 37 28.86 22.99 36.28
C THR A 37 30.34 23.29 36.17
N GLN A 38 30.78 23.77 35.00
CA GLN A 38 32.10 24.40 34.87
C GLN A 38 32.01 25.70 34.06
N THR A 39 32.52 26.73 34.70
CA THR A 39 32.54 28.14 34.39
C THR A 39 33.14 28.45 33.02
N ARG A 40 32.47 29.30 32.22
CA ARG A 40 33.11 30.00 31.10
C ARG A 40 32.86 31.49 31.20
N ALA A 41 33.90 32.17 31.67
CA ALA A 41 34.01 33.61 31.68
C ALA A 41 34.05 34.19 30.25
N GLY A 42 33.36 35.31 30.06
CA GLY A 42 33.80 36.38 29.16
C GLY A 42 33.58 36.20 27.65
N ASN A 43 32.38 36.53 27.16
CA ASN A 43 32.29 37.51 26.08
C ASN A 43 30.93 38.20 26.11
N LYS A 44 30.85 39.38 26.74
CA LYS A 44 29.66 40.25 26.69
C LYS A 44 29.53 40.75 25.24
N LYS A 45 28.79 40.01 24.41
CA LYS A 45 28.27 40.56 23.15
C LYS A 45 27.39 41.74 23.50
N SER A 46 27.82 42.93 23.09
CA SER A 46 27.01 44.14 23.18
C SER A 46 25.62 43.85 22.60
N LYS A 47 24.57 44.13 23.40
CA LYS A 47 23.19 44.07 22.93
C LYS A 47 23.08 45.09 21.80
N LYS A 48 23.20 44.64 20.54
CA LYS A 48 22.85 45.46 19.39
C LYS A 48 21.37 45.76 19.55
N GLU A 49 21.01 47.03 19.66
CA GLU A 49 19.64 47.49 19.71
C GLU A 49 18.89 46.90 18.51
N THR A 50 18.05 45.91 18.75
CA THR A 50 17.17 45.38 17.72
C THR A 50 16.09 46.41 17.51
N VAL A 51 16.25 47.25 16.51
CA VAL A 51 15.18 48.15 16.07
C VAL A 51 13.94 47.29 15.79
N ILE A 52 12.93 47.39 16.65
CA ILE A 52 11.69 46.63 16.53
C ILE A 52 10.95 47.19 15.32
N LYS A 53 11.00 46.48 14.19
CA LYS A 53 10.27 46.87 12.99
C LYS A 53 8.78 46.57 13.15
N GLY A 54 7.94 47.52 12.74
CA GLY A 54 6.49 47.35 12.72
C GLY A 54 6.00 46.34 11.67
N LYS A 55 4.72 45.99 11.74
CA LYS A 55 4.06 45.13 10.74
C LYS A 55 4.11 45.81 9.37
N PRO A 56 4.34 45.08 8.26
CA PRO A 56 4.37 45.67 6.92
C PRO A 56 3.01 46.30 6.60
N LYS A 57 3.02 47.53 6.06
CA LYS A 57 1.80 48.33 5.76
C LYS A 57 0.74 47.55 4.96
N SER A 58 1.16 46.65 4.08
CA SER A 58 0.26 45.85 3.24
C SER A 58 -0.22 44.53 3.87
N GLY A 59 0.21 44.15 5.08
CA GLY A 59 -0.16 42.90 5.76
C GLY A 59 0.33 41.58 5.13
N ARG A 60 0.83 41.63 3.89
CA ARG A 60 1.33 40.47 3.13
C ARG A 60 2.58 39.84 3.78
N PHE A 61 2.47 38.59 4.21
CA PHE A 61 3.52 37.86 4.93
C PHE A 61 4.85 37.71 4.14
N TRP A 62 4.78 37.70 2.80
CA TRP A 62 5.96 37.58 1.93
C TRP A 62 6.81 38.85 1.82
N LYS A 63 6.33 39.97 2.37
CA LYS A 63 7.11 41.21 2.51
C LYS A 63 7.78 41.35 3.89
N SER A 64 7.76 40.29 4.70
CA SER A 64 8.51 40.26 5.96
C SER A 64 10.02 40.26 5.70
N GLU A 65 10.80 40.74 6.68
CA GLU A 65 12.24 40.77 6.58
C GLU A 65 12.81 39.36 6.44
N ARG A 66 13.53 39.10 5.34
CA ARG A 66 14.21 37.83 5.13
C ARG A 66 15.43 37.75 6.04
N LYS A 67 15.53 36.68 6.83
CA LYS A 67 16.73 36.43 7.63
C LYS A 67 17.92 36.14 6.72
N LYS A 68 19.07 36.76 7.00
CA LYS A 68 20.32 36.52 6.26
C LYS A 68 20.76 35.07 6.45
N PHE A 69 21.31 34.41 5.43
CA PHE A 69 21.80 33.03 5.52
C PHE A 69 22.83 32.82 6.65
N SER A 70 23.57 33.87 7.02
CA SER A 70 24.51 33.89 8.16
C SER A 70 23.85 33.76 9.54
N THR A 71 22.54 33.99 9.65
CA THR A 71 21.78 33.76 10.88
C THR A 71 21.31 32.32 11.05
N SER A 72 21.43 31.49 10.00
CA SER A 72 21.19 30.06 10.12
C SER A 72 22.37 29.41 10.84
N ILE A 73 22.09 28.77 11.97
CA ILE A 73 23.11 28.07 12.77
C ILE A 73 23.57 26.87 11.95
N LYS A 74 24.75 26.97 11.35
CA LYS A 74 25.43 25.85 10.67
C LYS A 74 26.00 24.91 11.73
N THR A 75 25.14 24.13 12.39
CA THR A 75 25.61 23.03 13.24
C THR A 75 26.23 21.95 12.36
N LYS A 76 27.34 21.34 12.80
CA LYS A 76 27.78 20.08 12.20
C LYS A 76 26.69 19.06 12.55
N GLY A 77 25.98 18.55 11.55
CA GLY A 77 24.91 17.57 11.78
C GLY A 77 25.42 16.40 12.62
N LEU A 78 24.57 15.85 13.50
CA LEU A 78 24.92 14.69 14.32
C LEU A 78 25.35 13.54 13.40
N LYS A 79 26.62 13.17 13.47
CA LYS A 79 27.15 12.03 12.72
C LYS A 79 26.81 10.78 13.51
N ASN A 80 26.00 9.89 12.93
CA ASN A 80 25.79 8.57 13.51
C ASN A 80 27.12 7.80 13.52
N SER A 81 27.38 7.10 14.63
CA SER A 81 28.47 6.11 14.72
C SER A 81 28.26 5.00 13.69
N PHE A 82 29.33 4.28 13.37
CA PHE A 82 29.30 3.18 12.40
C PHE A 82 28.30 2.09 12.80
N GLU A 83 28.34 1.66 14.05
CA GLU A 83 27.43 0.67 14.63
C GLU A 83 25.94 1.06 14.47
N LYS A 84 25.59 2.33 14.74
CA LYS A 84 24.23 2.83 14.52
C LYS A 84 23.81 2.75 13.06
N LYS A 85 24.73 2.93 12.11
CA LYS A 85 24.44 2.79 10.68
C LYS A 85 24.25 1.34 10.27
N GLU A 86 25.03 0.43 10.84
CA GLU A 86 24.92 -1.00 10.58
C GLU A 86 23.59 -1.56 11.10
N ALA A 87 23.24 -1.25 12.35
CA ALA A 87 21.94 -1.63 12.93
C ALA A 87 20.76 -1.10 12.10
N LEU A 88 20.85 0.12 11.55
CA LEU A 88 19.82 0.67 10.66
C LEU A 88 19.75 -0.09 9.32
N ARG A 89 20.89 -0.49 8.75
CA ARG A 89 20.94 -1.26 7.50
C ARG A 89 20.32 -2.64 7.69
N GLU A 90 20.61 -3.30 8.80
CA GLU A 90 20.04 -4.61 9.14
C GLU A 90 18.53 -4.54 9.33
N LYS A 91 18.04 -3.56 10.11
CA LYS A 91 16.60 -3.32 10.28
C LYS A 91 15.90 -3.07 8.94
N LEU A 92 16.49 -2.24 8.08
CA LEU A 92 15.95 -2.00 6.74
C LEU A 92 15.94 -3.26 5.86
N LYS A 93 16.96 -4.11 5.98
CA LYS A 93 17.03 -5.39 5.25
C LYS A 93 15.91 -6.33 5.71
N GLN A 94 15.70 -6.47 7.02
CA GLN A 94 14.63 -7.28 7.58
C GLN A 94 13.25 -6.78 7.15
N ILE A 95 12.98 -5.47 7.25
CA ILE A 95 11.71 -4.88 6.80
C ILE A 95 11.48 -5.14 5.31
N LYS A 96 12.52 -4.98 4.47
CA LYS A 96 12.41 -5.27 3.03
C LYS A 96 12.06 -6.74 2.75
N GLN A 97 12.65 -7.68 3.48
CA GLN A 97 12.34 -9.10 3.33
C GLN A 97 10.88 -9.38 3.68
N VAL A 98 10.42 -8.93 4.85
CA VAL A 98 9.03 -9.09 5.30
C VAL A 98 8.04 -8.47 4.32
N THR A 99 8.30 -7.24 3.87
CA THR A 99 7.41 -6.57 2.88
C THR A 99 7.35 -7.33 1.56
N LYS A 100 8.47 -7.88 1.08
CA LYS A 100 8.51 -8.69 -0.15
C LYS A 100 7.67 -9.96 -0.01
N GLU A 101 7.77 -10.64 1.13
CA GLU A 101 6.99 -11.84 1.42
C GLU A 101 5.47 -11.54 1.47
N LEU A 102 5.07 -10.44 2.11
CA LEU A 102 3.66 -10.02 2.16
C LEU A 102 3.11 -9.69 0.78
N ILE A 103 3.90 -8.99 -0.06
CA ILE A 103 3.50 -8.68 -1.43
C ILE A 103 3.35 -9.95 -2.26
N ALA A 104 4.30 -10.90 -2.14
CA ALA A 104 4.26 -12.17 -2.85
C ALA A 104 3.01 -12.98 -2.49
N LYS A 105 2.70 -13.14 -1.19
CA LYS A 105 1.48 -13.81 -0.73
C LYS A 105 0.22 -13.19 -1.31
N LYS A 106 0.13 -11.86 -1.29
CA LYS A 106 -1.03 -11.12 -1.85
C LYS A 106 -1.13 -11.26 -3.37
N GLN A 107 -0.02 -11.44 -4.08
CA GLN A 107 -0.01 -11.68 -5.52
C GLN A 107 -0.49 -13.10 -5.84
N GLU A 108 0.03 -14.09 -5.12
CA GLU A 108 -0.37 -15.50 -5.24
C GLU A 108 -1.88 -15.68 -5.00
N GLU A 109 -2.43 -15.09 -3.94
CA GLU A 109 -3.88 -15.11 -3.66
C GLU A 109 -4.72 -14.53 -4.81
N LYS A 110 -4.23 -13.43 -5.42
CA LYS A 110 -4.91 -12.80 -6.56
C LYS A 110 -4.84 -13.67 -7.81
N GLU A 111 -3.73 -14.34 -8.05
CA GLU A 111 -3.53 -15.23 -9.18
C GLU A 111 -4.42 -16.46 -9.05
N LEU A 112 -4.43 -17.12 -7.90
CA LEU A 112 -5.33 -18.24 -7.59
C LEU A 112 -6.80 -17.84 -7.78
N LYS A 113 -7.20 -16.64 -7.36
CA LYS A 113 -8.57 -16.14 -7.58
C LYS A 113 -8.88 -15.93 -9.05
N LYS A 114 -7.92 -15.43 -9.85
CA LYS A 114 -8.08 -15.27 -11.31
C LYS A 114 -8.19 -16.62 -12.01
N GLU A 115 -7.36 -17.58 -11.62
CA GLU A 115 -7.37 -18.95 -12.17
C GLU A 115 -8.69 -19.63 -11.88
N ARG A 116 -9.14 -19.62 -10.61
CA ARG A 116 -10.47 -20.14 -10.24
C ARG A 116 -11.59 -19.51 -11.05
N ARG A 117 -11.54 -18.19 -11.27
CA ARG A 117 -12.53 -17.49 -12.10
C ARG A 117 -12.47 -17.95 -13.56
N ARG A 118 -11.28 -18.10 -14.15
CA ARG A 118 -11.10 -18.60 -15.52
C ARG A 118 -11.64 -20.03 -15.65
N GLU A 119 -11.35 -20.91 -14.71
CA GLU A 119 -11.87 -22.28 -14.70
C GLU A 119 -13.39 -22.31 -14.56
N ASN A 120 -13.96 -21.52 -13.66
CA ASN A 120 -15.40 -21.42 -13.50
C ASN A 120 -16.09 -20.91 -14.78
N LEU A 121 -15.50 -19.93 -15.46
CA LEU A 121 -16.02 -19.44 -16.74
C LEU A 121 -15.95 -20.51 -17.84
N LYS A 122 -14.83 -21.23 -17.94
CA LYS A 122 -14.70 -22.36 -18.87
C LYS A 122 -15.75 -23.44 -18.59
N ARG A 123 -15.89 -23.86 -17.33
CA ARG A 123 -16.89 -24.84 -16.91
C ARG A 123 -18.31 -24.35 -17.19
N GLN A 124 -18.60 -23.08 -16.96
CA GLN A 124 -19.90 -22.49 -17.26
C GLN A 124 -20.18 -22.49 -18.76
N GLU A 125 -19.18 -22.19 -19.59
CA GLU A 125 -19.32 -22.24 -21.05
C GLU A 125 -19.56 -23.68 -21.55
N GLU A 126 -18.80 -24.64 -21.05
CA GLU A 126 -19.00 -26.06 -21.36
C GLU A 126 -20.37 -26.55 -20.90
N ASN A 127 -20.79 -26.18 -19.68
CA ASN A 127 -22.11 -26.54 -19.16
C ASN A 127 -23.20 -25.89 -19.99
N ARG A 128 -23.06 -24.62 -20.38
CA ARG A 128 -24.00 -23.93 -21.28
C ARG A 128 -24.12 -24.65 -22.62
N ARG A 129 -23.01 -25.15 -23.19
CA ARG A 129 -23.00 -25.94 -24.42
C ARG A 129 -23.67 -27.31 -24.23
N LYS A 130 -23.44 -27.97 -23.09
CA LYS A 130 -24.04 -29.28 -22.77
C LYS A 130 -25.52 -29.20 -22.42
N SER A 131 -25.94 -28.15 -21.71
CA SER A 131 -27.33 -27.93 -21.30
C SER A 131 -28.18 -27.30 -22.41
N GLU A 132 -27.56 -26.91 -23.52
CA GLU A 132 -28.26 -26.38 -24.68
C GLU A 132 -29.09 -27.48 -25.33
N VAL A 133 -30.39 -27.47 -25.03
CA VAL A 133 -31.37 -28.38 -25.63
C VAL A 133 -31.79 -27.79 -26.98
N VAL A 134 -31.33 -28.40 -28.07
CA VAL A 134 -31.65 -27.98 -29.44
C VAL A 134 -32.76 -28.85 -30.02
N GLN A 135 -33.72 -28.21 -30.69
CA GLN A 135 -34.68 -28.92 -31.53
C GLN A 135 -34.16 -28.99 -32.97
N VAL A 136 -33.94 -30.20 -33.50
CA VAL A 136 -33.55 -30.39 -34.90
C VAL A 136 -34.74 -30.07 -35.81
N ILE A 137 -34.59 -29.07 -36.67
CA ILE A 137 -35.62 -28.67 -37.64
C ILE A 137 -35.40 -29.45 -38.94
N THR A 138 -36.20 -30.48 -39.16
CA THR A 138 -36.10 -31.34 -40.35
C THR A 138 -36.70 -30.72 -41.61
N ASN A 139 -37.75 -29.89 -41.48
CA ASN A 139 -38.44 -29.28 -42.61
C ASN A 139 -38.23 -27.76 -42.67
N THR A 140 -37.49 -27.29 -43.67
CA THR A 140 -37.13 -25.87 -43.85
C THR A 140 -38.25 -25.01 -44.41
N THR A 141 -39.28 -25.60 -45.03
CA THR A 141 -40.43 -24.84 -45.55
C THR A 141 -41.25 -24.20 -44.42
N LYS A 142 -41.23 -24.79 -43.22
CA LYS A 142 -41.88 -24.22 -42.03
C LYS A 142 -41.25 -22.88 -41.63
N LEU A 143 -39.91 -22.80 -41.60
CA LEU A 143 -39.19 -21.55 -41.29
C LEU A 143 -39.52 -20.44 -42.30
N LYS A 144 -39.63 -20.78 -43.58
CA LYS A 144 -39.97 -19.81 -44.64
C LYS A 144 -41.40 -19.27 -44.53
N ARG A 145 -42.32 -20.03 -43.91
CA ARG A 145 -43.71 -19.65 -43.69
C ARG A 145 -43.94 -18.88 -42.39
N MET A 146 -42.96 -18.85 -41.48
CA MET A 146 -43.09 -18.17 -40.18
C MET A 146 -43.02 -16.65 -40.31
N LYS A 147 -43.64 -15.96 -39.35
CA LYS A 147 -43.63 -14.49 -39.30
C LYS A 147 -42.23 -13.98 -38.94
N LYS A 148 -41.81 -12.87 -39.56
CA LYS A 148 -40.49 -12.24 -39.32
C LYS A 148 -40.19 -11.92 -37.85
N LYS A 149 -41.20 -11.72 -37.00
CA LYS A 149 -41.01 -11.53 -35.55
C LYS A 149 -40.63 -12.84 -34.84
N GLN A 150 -41.19 -13.98 -35.24
CA GLN A 150 -40.90 -15.28 -34.63
C GLN A 150 -39.50 -15.77 -35.00
N LEU A 151 -39.05 -15.51 -36.23
CA LEU A 151 -37.70 -15.84 -36.68
C LEU A 151 -36.59 -15.12 -35.89
N ARG A 152 -36.89 -14.02 -35.18
CA ARG A 152 -35.92 -13.31 -34.33
C ARG A 152 -35.58 -14.06 -33.04
N PHE A 153 -36.45 -14.96 -32.59
CA PHE A 153 -36.24 -15.76 -31.38
C PHE A 153 -35.53 -17.10 -31.66
N ILE A 154 -35.35 -17.47 -32.94
CA ILE A 154 -34.69 -18.71 -33.32
C ILE A 154 -33.19 -18.45 -33.46
N GLU A 155 -32.39 -19.09 -32.62
CA GLU A 155 -30.94 -19.13 -32.75
C GLU A 155 -30.51 -20.42 -33.44
N LYS A 156 -29.56 -20.34 -34.37
CA LYS A 156 -29.01 -21.52 -35.03
C LYS A 156 -27.84 -22.05 -34.20
N ARG A 157 -27.82 -23.34 -33.94
CA ARG A 157 -26.78 -24.05 -33.19
C ARG A 157 -26.36 -25.28 -33.97
N ASP A 158 -25.07 -25.59 -33.95
CA ASP A 158 -24.54 -26.73 -34.70
C ASP A 158 -24.86 -28.03 -33.97
N THR A 159 -25.62 -28.91 -34.62
CA THR A 159 -25.90 -30.28 -34.15
C THR A 159 -25.18 -31.31 -35.01
N THR A 160 -24.23 -30.88 -35.85
CA THR A 160 -23.48 -31.76 -36.73
C THR A 160 -22.49 -32.59 -35.91
N VAL A 161 -22.96 -33.69 -35.35
CA VAL A 161 -22.15 -34.72 -34.72
C VAL A 161 -21.30 -35.36 -35.83
N TYR A 162 -20.04 -34.90 -35.96
CA TYR A 162 -18.96 -35.43 -36.80
C TYR A 162 -19.36 -35.98 -38.19
N GLY A 163 -19.13 -35.16 -39.23
CA GLY A 163 -18.87 -35.60 -40.61
C GLY A 163 -19.69 -36.78 -41.14
N THR A 164 -20.92 -36.52 -41.59
CA THR A 164 -21.55 -37.40 -42.57
C THR A 164 -20.71 -37.33 -43.85
N VAL A 165 -19.85 -38.33 -44.03
CA VAL A 165 -19.28 -38.70 -45.32
C VAL A 165 -20.46 -38.81 -46.29
N GLY A 166 -20.39 -38.04 -47.37
CA GLY A 166 -21.47 -37.91 -48.33
C GLY A 166 -22.02 -39.25 -48.78
N ARG A 167 -23.35 -39.32 -48.89
CA ARG A 167 -24.05 -40.30 -49.69
C ARG A 167 -25.11 -39.56 -50.49
#